data_AF-A0A7S2MPE3-F1
#
_entry.id   AF-A0A7S2MPE3-F1
#
_cell.length_a   1.000
_cell.length_b   1.000
_cell.length_c   1.000
_cell.angle_alpha   90.00
_cell.angle_beta   90.00
_cell.angle_gamma   90.00
#
_symmetry.space_group_name_H-M   'P 1'
#
loop_
_entity.id
_entity.type
_entity.pdbx_description
1 polymer ?
#
loop_
_entity_poly.entity_id
_entity_poly.type
_entity_poly.pdbx_seq_one_letter_code
_entity_poly.pdbx_strand_id
1 'polypeptide(L)'
;ITWGADGAQYTGAGDNNNRDRTGALVESPLSFFKISGTPDTLNCTHPETHHNQPSPQCSNISLRGANIVVTHDDPNHCPVWHNGIPNVKSSGVLSLGGTLYWAVSCFNYGDDKVFNRQRYGPAWILTSTDGGATWNKTATPPDMFEGRLAAPRFVQYGRDNAGAPDDYVYVYFPSTLDG
;
A
#
# COMPACT_ATOMS: atom_id res chain seq x y z
N ILE A 1 5.38 -2.79 5.24
CA ILE A 1 6.55 -2.04 5.76
C ILE A 1 7.84 -2.70 5.27
N THR A 2 8.88 -1.92 4.96
CA THR A 2 10.24 -2.39 4.62
C THR A 2 11.29 -1.57 5.36
N TRP A 3 12.47 -2.14 5.61
CA TRP A 3 13.62 -1.40 6.12
C TRP A 3 14.48 -0.93 4.95
N GLY A 4 14.59 0.39 4.77
CA GLY A 4 15.32 1.00 3.66
C GLY A 4 16.83 1.07 3.87
N ALA A 5 17.57 1.24 2.77
CA ALA A 5 19.02 1.41 2.77
C ALA A 5 19.50 2.56 3.67
N ASP A 6 18.71 3.63 3.75
CA ASP A 6 18.98 4.81 4.57
C ASP A 6 18.70 4.60 6.07
N GLY A 7 18.35 3.37 6.47
CA GLY A 7 18.06 3.01 7.85
C GLY A 7 16.65 3.34 8.32
N ALA A 8 15.83 4.02 7.51
CA ALA A 8 14.44 4.29 7.83
C ALA A 8 13.52 3.13 7.44
N GLN A 9 12.33 3.06 8.01
CA GLN A 9 11.29 2.13 7.58
C GLN A 9 10.27 2.83 6.69
N TYR A 10 9.74 2.10 5.71
CA TYR A 10 8.81 2.64 4.72
C TYR A 10 7.55 1.81 4.63
N THR A 11 6.39 2.46 4.54
CA THR A 11 5.13 1.74 4.38
C THR A 11 4.10 2.56 3.62
N GLY A 12 3.31 1.89 2.79
CA GLY A 12 2.18 2.49 2.12
C GLY A 12 0.87 2.16 2.82
N ALA A 13 -0.07 3.09 2.81
CA ALA A 13 -1.47 2.87 3.10
C ALA A 13 -2.29 3.32 1.89
N GLY A 14 -3.44 2.68 1.69
CA GLY A 14 -4.44 3.18 0.75
C GLY A 14 -5.74 3.22 1.49
N ASP A 15 -6.40 4.38 1.52
CA ASP A 15 -7.72 4.48 2.13
C ASP A 15 -8.81 4.46 1.04
N ASN A 16 -9.95 3.89 1.36
CA ASN A 16 -11.15 3.96 0.54
C ASN A 16 -11.77 5.32 0.86
N ASN A 17 -11.25 6.43 0.35
CA ASN A 17 -11.87 7.66 0.84
C ASN A 17 -13.30 7.74 0.32
N ASN A 18 -14.20 7.82 1.28
CA ASN A 18 -15.60 8.09 1.09
C ASN A 18 -15.76 9.57 0.79
N ARG A 19 -16.98 9.86 0.36
CA ARG A 19 -17.43 11.17 -0.07
C ARG A 19 -16.91 12.32 0.81
N ASP A 20 -16.59 13.44 0.21
CA ASP A 20 -16.25 14.66 0.95
C ASP A 20 -17.46 15.15 1.78
N ARG A 21 -17.30 16.27 2.51
CA ARG A 21 -18.39 16.86 3.32
C ARG A 21 -19.60 17.30 2.50
N THR A 22 -19.50 17.33 1.17
CA THR A 22 -20.58 17.66 0.24
C THR A 22 -21.27 16.42 -0.34
N GLY A 23 -20.74 15.23 -0.08
CA GLY A 23 -21.23 13.98 -0.66
C GLY A 23 -20.58 13.65 -2.00
N ALA A 24 -19.58 14.39 -2.48
CA ALA A 24 -18.91 14.10 -3.75
C ALA A 24 -17.88 12.98 -3.58
N LEU A 25 -17.81 12.09 -4.57
CA LEU A 25 -16.81 11.02 -4.60
C LEU A 25 -15.40 11.62 -4.56
N VAL A 26 -14.57 11.12 -3.65
CA VAL A 26 -13.17 11.52 -3.55
C VAL A 26 -12.33 10.30 -3.91
N GLU A 27 -11.26 10.54 -4.66
CA GLU A 27 -10.34 9.52 -5.17
C GLU A 27 -9.77 8.63 -4.03
N SER A 28 -9.23 7.44 -4.32
CA SER A 28 -8.38 6.72 -3.34
C SER A 28 -7.01 7.38 -3.32
N PRO A 29 -6.63 8.11 -2.26
CA PRO A 29 -5.24 8.40 -2.06
C PRO A 29 -4.54 7.12 -1.58
N LEU A 30 -3.48 6.72 -2.28
CA LEU A 30 -2.42 5.95 -1.66
C LEU A 30 -1.44 6.92 -1.00
N SER A 31 -1.32 6.81 0.31
CA SER A 31 -0.36 7.57 1.12
C SER A 31 0.85 6.71 1.39
N PHE A 32 2.03 7.31 1.39
CA PHE A 32 3.27 6.61 1.68
C PHE A 32 4.02 7.30 2.81
N PHE A 33 4.60 6.52 3.72
CA PHE A 33 5.17 7.04 4.95
C PHE A 33 6.61 6.58 5.11
N LYS A 34 7.44 7.48 5.63
CA LYS A 34 8.77 7.21 6.14
C LYS A 34 8.73 7.29 7.67
N ILE A 35 9.26 6.26 8.30
CA ILE A 35 9.35 6.10 9.75
C ILE A 35 10.85 6.12 10.08
N SER A 36 11.27 7.09 10.88
CA SER A 36 12.67 7.22 11.29
C SER A 36 12.84 6.74 12.73
N GLY A 37 13.91 5.98 12.99
CA GLY A 37 14.20 5.45 14.33
C GLY A 37 13.54 4.10 14.65
N THR A 38 13.44 3.83 15.95
CA THR A 38 12.94 2.62 16.60
C THR A 38 11.62 2.90 17.32
N PRO A 39 10.85 1.88 17.75
CA PRO A 39 9.62 2.07 18.52
C PRO A 39 9.77 3.04 19.70
N ASP A 40 10.87 2.94 20.46
CA ASP A 40 11.13 3.80 21.63
C ASP A 40 11.48 5.25 21.26
N THR A 41 11.87 5.49 20.01
CA THR A 41 12.27 6.81 19.52
C THR A 41 11.24 7.41 18.57
N LEU A 42 10.06 6.80 18.40
CA LEU A 42 9.01 7.33 17.52
C LEU A 42 8.43 8.67 18.01
N ASN A 43 8.60 8.98 19.31
CA ASN A 43 8.14 10.20 19.96
C ASN A 43 6.64 10.42 19.71
N CYS A 44 5.84 9.46 20.18
CA CYS A 44 4.39 9.45 20.01
C CYS A 44 3.68 10.13 21.18
N THR A 45 2.68 10.96 20.87
CA THR A 45 1.68 11.41 21.84
C THR A 45 0.43 10.54 21.71
N HIS A 46 -0.07 10.06 22.84
CA HIS A 46 -1.23 9.18 22.93
C HIS A 46 -2.39 9.92 23.61
N PRO A 47 -3.24 10.63 22.84
CA PRO A 47 -4.40 11.30 23.42
C PRO A 47 -5.39 10.27 23.99
N GLU A 48 -6.24 10.69 24.93
CA GLU A 48 -7.40 9.89 25.31
C GLU A 48 -8.26 9.63 24.08
N THR A 49 -8.69 8.38 23.90
CA THR A 49 -9.41 7.96 22.70
C THR A 49 -10.87 7.69 23.01
N HIS A 50 -11.76 8.19 22.16
CA HIS A 50 -13.15 7.75 22.06
C HIS A 50 -13.33 7.05 20.72
N HIS A 51 -13.77 5.79 20.73
CA HIS A 51 -13.95 4.97 19.52
C HIS A 51 -12.67 4.89 18.64
N ASN A 52 -11.51 4.70 19.27
CA ASN A 52 -10.20 4.61 18.61
C ASN A 52 -9.74 5.90 17.90
N GLN A 53 -10.29 7.06 18.28
CA GLN A 53 -9.85 8.37 17.78
C GLN A 53 -9.63 9.35 18.94
N PRO A 54 -8.62 10.25 18.86
CA PRO A 54 -7.66 10.39 17.75
C PRO A 54 -6.60 9.29 17.74
N SER A 55 -6.07 8.95 16.56
CA SER A 55 -4.87 8.11 16.45
C SER A 55 -3.66 8.78 17.10
N PRO A 56 -2.68 8.02 17.62
CA PRO A 56 -1.43 8.58 18.14
C PRO A 56 -0.70 9.44 17.11
N GLN A 57 -0.07 10.52 17.57
CA GLN A 57 0.75 11.37 16.71
C GLN A 57 2.23 11.16 17.02
N CYS A 58 2.97 10.62 16.06
CA CYS A 58 4.39 10.33 16.23
C CYS A 58 5.22 11.26 15.34
N SER A 59 6.11 12.07 15.93
CA SER A 59 6.89 13.06 15.17
C SER A 59 7.86 12.44 14.17
N ASN A 60 8.23 11.17 14.37
CA ASN A 60 9.16 10.46 13.49
C ASN A 60 8.47 9.62 12.40
N ILE A 61 7.16 9.78 12.23
CA ILE A 61 6.40 9.25 11.10
C ILE A 61 6.03 10.43 10.20
N SER A 62 6.48 10.39 8.95
CA SER A 62 6.28 11.48 7.97
C SER A 62 5.63 10.95 6.70
N LEU A 63 4.63 11.69 6.19
CA LEU A 63 4.10 11.47 4.84
C LEU A 63 5.19 11.79 3.81
N ARG A 64 5.28 10.98 2.77
CA ARG A 64 6.24 11.12 1.68
C ARG A 64 5.50 11.45 0.40
N GLY A 65 5.91 12.57 -0.21
CA GLY A 65 5.34 13.04 -1.47
C GLY A 65 3.88 13.46 -1.34
N ALA A 66 3.28 13.72 -2.50
CA ALA A 66 1.84 13.84 -2.61
C ALA A 66 1.21 12.43 -2.57
N ASN A 67 -0.03 12.34 -2.10
CA ASN A 67 -0.80 11.11 -2.22
C ASN A 67 -0.89 10.69 -3.68
N ILE A 68 -0.67 9.41 -3.96
CA ILE A 68 -0.91 8.86 -5.29
C ILE A 68 -2.41 8.72 -5.46
N VAL A 69 -2.95 9.52 -6.36
CA VAL A 69 -4.29 9.33 -6.86
C VAL A 69 -4.27 8.17 -7.86
N VAL A 70 -5.13 7.19 -7.62
CA VAL A 70 -5.53 6.22 -8.63
C VAL A 70 -7.03 6.42 -8.84
N THR A 71 -7.38 7.00 -9.99
CA THR A 71 -8.76 7.37 -10.31
C THR A 71 -9.55 6.18 -10.81
N HIS A 72 -10.87 6.24 -10.63
CA HIS A 72 -11.84 5.33 -11.25
C HIS A 72 -11.80 5.39 -12.80
N ASP A 73 -11.33 6.51 -13.35
CA ASP A 73 -11.23 6.79 -14.79
C ASP A 73 -9.84 6.52 -15.37
N ASP A 74 -8.95 5.82 -14.65
CA ASP A 74 -7.76 5.24 -15.26
C ASP A 74 -8.10 3.79 -15.67
N PRO A 75 -8.71 3.57 -16.84
CA PRO A 75 -9.22 2.27 -17.27
C PRO A 75 -8.12 1.21 -17.41
N ASN A 76 -6.86 1.63 -17.34
CA ASN A 76 -5.71 0.76 -17.55
C ASN A 76 -5.27 0.02 -16.28
N HIS A 77 -5.80 0.36 -15.10
CA HIS A 77 -5.26 -0.20 -13.85
C HIS A 77 -6.22 -1.12 -13.11
N CYS A 78 -7.47 -0.70 -12.85
CA CYS A 78 -8.41 -1.54 -12.10
C CYS A 78 -9.83 -1.60 -12.70
N PRO A 79 -10.47 -2.78 -12.73
CA PRO A 79 -11.86 -2.90 -13.15
C PRO A 79 -12.80 -2.08 -12.25
N VAL A 80 -13.70 -1.31 -12.85
CA VAL A 80 -14.76 -0.60 -12.11
C VAL A 80 -15.85 -1.60 -11.73
N TRP A 81 -15.82 -2.09 -10.49
CA TRP A 81 -16.88 -2.95 -9.95
C TRP A 81 -18.09 -2.17 -9.44
N HIS A 82 -17.83 -1.00 -8.84
CA HIS A 82 -18.85 -0.10 -8.34
C HIS A 82 -18.49 1.35 -8.69
N ASN A 83 -19.42 2.04 -9.33
CA ASN A 83 -19.22 3.45 -9.71
C ASN A 83 -18.93 4.30 -8.48
N GLY A 84 -17.80 5.01 -8.52
CA GLY A 84 -17.39 5.91 -7.45
C GLY A 84 -16.83 5.26 -6.21
N ILE A 85 -16.59 3.95 -6.21
CA ILE A 85 -15.86 3.30 -5.12
C ILE A 85 -14.41 3.16 -5.57
N PRO A 86 -13.46 3.83 -4.92
CA PRO A 86 -12.05 3.61 -5.19
C PRO A 86 -11.68 2.15 -4.94
N ASN A 87 -10.82 1.59 -5.79
CA ASN A 87 -10.59 0.15 -5.89
C ASN A 87 -9.10 -0.21 -5.92
N VAL A 88 -8.18 0.64 -5.42
CA VAL A 88 -6.74 0.33 -5.31
C VAL A 88 -6.22 0.40 -3.87
N LYS A 89 -5.45 -0.62 -3.45
CA LYS A 89 -4.82 -0.71 -2.11
C LYS A 89 -3.32 -0.84 -2.19
N SER A 90 -2.67 -0.33 -1.16
CA SER A 90 -1.32 -0.75 -0.77
C SER A 90 -1.33 -2.23 -0.38
N SER A 91 -0.40 -3.01 -0.92
CA SER A 91 -0.26 -4.43 -0.61
C SER A 91 1.07 -4.73 0.08
N GLY A 92 2.20 -4.42 -0.53
CA GLY A 92 3.51 -4.76 0.01
C GLY A 92 4.55 -3.73 -0.40
N VAL A 93 5.58 -3.53 0.42
CA VAL A 93 6.71 -2.65 0.08
C VAL A 93 7.99 -3.42 0.33
N LEU A 94 8.97 -3.27 -0.56
CA LEU A 94 10.33 -3.77 -0.44
C LEU A 94 11.30 -2.64 -0.74
N SER A 95 12.43 -2.60 -0.03
CA SER A 95 13.60 -1.79 -0.38
C SER A 95 14.69 -2.70 -0.90
N LEU A 96 15.25 -2.39 -2.05
CA LEU A 96 16.36 -3.12 -2.65
C LEU A 96 17.26 -2.14 -3.42
N GLY A 97 18.55 -2.10 -3.07
CA GLY A 97 19.51 -1.19 -3.69
C GLY A 97 19.14 0.28 -3.51
N GLY A 98 18.49 0.63 -2.39
CA GLY A 98 17.94 1.97 -2.14
C GLY A 98 16.71 2.35 -2.98
N THR A 99 16.22 1.46 -3.84
CA THR A 99 14.96 1.63 -4.58
C THR A 99 13.81 1.02 -3.80
N LEU A 100 12.70 1.74 -3.69
CA LEU A 100 11.46 1.22 -3.12
C LEU A 100 10.60 0.61 -4.22
N TYR A 101 10.12 -0.61 -3.97
CA TYR A 101 9.16 -1.35 -4.79
C TYR A 101 7.87 -1.47 -4.00
N TRP A 102 6.81 -0.81 -4.46
CA TRP A 102 5.52 -0.78 -3.79
C TRP A 102 4.49 -1.53 -4.62
N ALA A 103 4.14 -2.72 -4.17
CA ALA A 103 3.08 -3.50 -4.74
C ALA A 103 1.72 -2.91 -4.34
N VAL A 104 0.88 -2.67 -5.34
CA VAL A 104 -0.50 -2.17 -5.20
C VAL A 104 -1.45 -3.15 -5.87
N SER A 105 -2.72 -3.15 -5.45
CA SER A 105 -3.68 -4.16 -5.93
C SER A 105 -5.07 -3.60 -6.07
N CYS A 106 -5.75 -4.06 -7.11
CA CYS A 106 -7.16 -3.82 -7.26
C CYS A 106 -7.95 -4.61 -6.21
N PHE A 107 -9.01 -4.02 -5.68
CA PHE A 107 -9.92 -4.65 -4.74
C PHE A 107 -11.37 -4.24 -5.01
N ASN A 108 -12.30 -5.14 -4.70
CA ASN A 108 -13.73 -4.90 -4.73
C ASN A 108 -14.33 -5.03 -3.32
N TYR A 109 -15.24 -4.14 -2.95
CA TYR A 109 -16.10 -4.29 -1.76
C TYR A 109 -17.48 -4.77 -2.16
N GLY A 110 -18.02 -5.77 -1.44
CA GLY A 110 -19.46 -5.96 -1.36
C GLY A 110 -20.09 -6.98 -2.31
N ASP A 111 -19.32 -7.95 -2.82
CA ASP A 111 -19.87 -9.05 -3.63
C ASP A 111 -20.82 -9.96 -2.82
N ASP A 112 -20.65 -10.08 -1.50
CA ASP A 112 -21.51 -10.86 -0.61
C ASP A 112 -21.64 -10.17 0.78
N LYS A 113 -22.85 -10.12 1.34
CA LYS A 113 -23.13 -9.55 2.67
C LYS A 113 -22.79 -10.51 3.82
N VAL A 114 -22.75 -11.81 3.54
CA VAL A 114 -22.46 -12.88 4.51
C VAL A 114 -20.95 -13.14 4.54
N PHE A 115 -20.27 -12.97 3.39
CA PHE A 115 -18.82 -12.95 3.29
C PHE A 115 -18.38 -11.56 2.81
N ASN A 116 -18.01 -10.68 3.75
CA ASN A 116 -17.38 -9.37 3.51
C ASN A 116 -15.98 -9.48 2.86
N ARG A 117 -15.77 -10.50 2.03
CA ARG A 117 -14.50 -10.83 1.45
C ARG A 117 -14.27 -9.88 0.29
N GLN A 118 -13.18 -9.12 0.39
CA GLN A 118 -12.73 -8.27 -0.70
C GLN A 118 -12.38 -9.17 -1.88
N ARG A 119 -13.00 -8.93 -3.05
CA ARG A 119 -12.56 -9.61 -4.27
C ARG A 119 -11.29 -8.92 -4.73
N TYR A 120 -10.26 -9.72 -4.92
CA TYR A 120 -8.97 -9.27 -5.35
C TYR A 120 -8.90 -9.28 -6.88
N GLY A 121 -8.37 -8.21 -7.48
CA GLY A 121 -8.18 -8.09 -8.93
C GLY A 121 -6.70 -7.96 -9.32
N PRO A 122 -6.37 -7.42 -10.50
CA PRO A 122 -4.99 -7.23 -10.93
C PRO A 122 -4.12 -6.50 -9.90
N ALA A 123 -2.83 -6.79 -9.89
CA ALA A 123 -1.86 -6.13 -9.03
C ALA A 123 -0.54 -5.88 -9.77
N TRP A 124 0.15 -4.81 -9.39
CA TRP A 124 1.39 -4.38 -10.04
C TRP A 124 2.31 -3.67 -9.06
N ILE A 125 3.50 -3.29 -9.52
CA ILE A 125 4.54 -2.66 -8.71
C ILE A 125 4.81 -1.24 -9.22
N LEU A 126 4.78 -0.28 -8.29
CA LEU A 126 5.29 1.07 -8.46
C LEU A 126 6.73 1.12 -7.95
N THR A 127 7.59 1.97 -8.52
CA THR A 127 8.95 2.17 -8.00
C THR A 127 9.25 3.60 -7.63
N SER A 128 10.15 3.79 -6.66
CA SER A 128 10.62 5.11 -6.24
C SER A 128 12.11 5.05 -5.89
N THR A 129 12.87 6.03 -6.36
CA THR A 129 14.31 6.18 -6.09
C THR A 129 14.63 7.34 -5.14
N ASP A 130 13.60 8.02 -4.60
CA ASP A 130 13.72 9.21 -3.75
C ASP A 130 13.05 9.03 -2.37
N GLY A 131 12.98 7.78 -1.91
CA GLY A 131 12.37 7.44 -0.62
C GLY A 131 10.86 7.68 -0.61
N GLY A 132 10.19 7.41 -1.72
CA GLY A 132 8.73 7.47 -1.86
C GLY A 132 8.16 8.87 -2.02
N ALA A 133 8.99 9.86 -2.36
CA ALA A 133 8.51 11.22 -2.62
C ALA A 133 7.86 11.33 -4.01
N THR A 134 8.37 10.62 -5.00
CA THR A 134 7.78 10.44 -6.32
C THR A 134 7.76 8.96 -6.72
N TRP A 135 6.85 8.61 -7.64
CA TRP A 135 6.59 7.23 -8.03
C TRP A 135 6.52 7.05 -9.54
N ASN A 136 7.29 6.10 -10.06
CA ASN A 136 7.12 5.56 -11.41
C ASN A 136 5.94 4.58 -11.39
N LYS A 137 4.83 4.99 -12.01
CA LYS A 137 3.59 4.19 -12.05
C LYS A 137 3.57 3.11 -13.13
N THR A 138 4.51 3.17 -14.07
CA THR A 138 4.59 2.25 -15.22
C THR A 138 5.80 1.32 -15.10
N ALA A 139 6.32 1.11 -13.89
CA ALA A 139 7.47 0.25 -13.66
C ALA A 139 7.21 -1.21 -14.03
N THR A 140 5.97 -1.67 -13.89
CA THR A 140 5.49 -2.97 -14.35
C THR A 140 4.11 -2.83 -15.00
N PRO A 141 3.69 -3.79 -15.85
CA PRO A 141 2.31 -3.83 -16.35
C PRO A 141 1.29 -3.88 -15.20
N PRO A 142 0.09 -3.26 -15.35
CA PRO A 142 -0.96 -3.27 -14.32
C PRO A 142 -1.52 -4.66 -13.96
N ASP A 143 -1.31 -5.63 -14.85
CA ASP A 143 -1.68 -7.03 -14.73
C ASP A 143 -0.49 -7.95 -14.44
N MET A 144 0.64 -7.43 -13.95
CA MET A 144 1.82 -8.23 -13.60
C MET A 144 1.49 -9.47 -12.75
N PHE A 145 0.54 -9.34 -11.81
CA PHE A 145 -0.01 -10.45 -11.05
C PHE A 145 -1.47 -10.70 -11.46
N GLU A 146 -1.67 -11.68 -12.33
CA GLU A 146 -2.99 -12.07 -12.84
C GLU A 146 -3.72 -13.07 -11.93
N GLY A 147 -5.06 -13.13 -12.08
CA GLY A 147 -5.90 -14.12 -11.43
C GLY A 147 -6.24 -13.79 -9.97
N ARG A 148 -6.43 -14.81 -9.13
CA ARG A 148 -6.73 -14.65 -7.68
C ARG A 148 -5.50 -14.37 -6.83
N LEU A 149 -4.35 -14.09 -7.46
CA LEU A 149 -3.07 -13.77 -6.82
C LEU A 149 -2.97 -12.28 -6.48
N ALA A 150 -4.01 -11.63 -5.97
CA ALA A 150 -3.85 -10.26 -5.50
C ALA A 150 -3.46 -10.19 -4.03
N ALA A 151 -3.13 -8.96 -3.60
CA ALA A 151 -2.43 -8.68 -2.36
C ALA A 151 -0.98 -9.24 -2.28
N PRO A 152 -0.14 -9.12 -3.33
CA PRO A 152 1.28 -9.48 -3.28
C PRO A 152 1.98 -8.93 -2.04
N ARG A 153 2.69 -9.81 -1.34
CA ARG A 153 3.54 -9.48 -0.21
C ARG A 153 4.95 -9.96 -0.50
N PHE A 154 5.92 -9.08 -0.29
CA PHE A 154 7.33 -9.45 -0.38
C PHE A 154 7.76 -10.22 0.87
N VAL A 155 8.50 -11.30 0.69
CA VAL A 155 9.37 -11.84 1.74
C VAL A 155 10.56 -10.88 1.85
N GLN A 156 10.87 -10.44 3.05
CA GLN A 156 11.86 -9.40 3.29
C GLN A 156 12.92 -9.86 4.27
N TYR A 157 14.16 -9.50 3.99
CA TYR A 157 15.32 -9.82 4.83
C TYR A 157 16.02 -8.54 5.26
N GLY A 158 16.38 -8.43 6.54
CA GLY A 158 17.24 -7.37 7.05
C GLY A 158 16.92 -5.95 6.55
N ARG A 159 17.97 -5.11 6.45
CA ARG A 159 17.90 -3.76 5.88
C ARG A 159 18.14 -3.85 4.38
N ASP A 160 17.30 -3.22 3.58
CA ASP A 160 17.42 -3.17 2.12
C ASP A 160 17.53 -4.57 1.47
N ASN A 161 16.75 -5.51 2.00
CA ASN A 161 16.77 -6.92 1.65
C ASN A 161 18.08 -7.68 1.98
N ALA A 162 18.96 -7.13 2.83
CA ALA A 162 20.21 -7.76 3.21
C ALA A 162 20.01 -9.09 3.94
N GLY A 163 20.80 -10.10 3.57
CA GLY A 163 20.71 -11.46 4.11
C GLY A 163 19.68 -12.34 3.40
N ALA A 164 19.16 -11.92 2.23
CA ALA A 164 18.44 -12.81 1.34
C ALA A 164 19.30 -14.06 1.02
N PRO A 165 18.68 -15.25 0.91
CA PRO A 165 19.41 -16.50 0.73
C PRO A 165 20.03 -16.64 -0.68
N ASP A 166 19.55 -15.86 -1.63
CA ASP A 166 19.92 -15.89 -3.04
C ASP A 166 19.57 -14.56 -3.72
N ASP A 167 19.74 -14.51 -5.04
CA ASP A 167 19.53 -13.31 -5.87
C ASP A 167 18.07 -13.12 -6.32
N TYR A 168 17.11 -13.84 -5.72
CA TYR A 168 15.69 -13.72 -6.05
C TYR A 168 14.89 -12.93 -5.00
N VAL A 169 13.87 -12.24 -5.48
CA VAL A 169 12.83 -11.64 -4.64
C VAL A 169 11.62 -12.58 -4.63
N TYR A 170 11.22 -13.00 -3.43
CA TYR A 170 10.08 -13.86 -3.25
C TYR A 170 8.82 -13.04 -2.95
N VAL A 171 7.75 -13.35 -3.67
CA VAL A 171 6.42 -12.77 -3.45
C VAL A 171 5.48 -13.90 -3.07
N TYR A 172 4.70 -13.70 -2.01
CA TYR A 172 3.66 -14.63 -1.60
C TYR A 172 2.28 -13.95 -1.64
N PHE A 173 1.26 -14.79 -1.80
CA PHE A 173 -0.13 -14.39 -1.93
C PHE A 173 -0.95 -15.11 -0.86
N PRO A 174 -1.46 -14.40 0.16
CA PRO A 174 -2.37 -14.98 1.12
C PRO A 174 -3.61 -15.53 0.41
N SER A 175 -3.93 -16.80 0.64
CA SER A 175 -5.12 -17.45 0.07
C SER A 175 -5.83 -18.30 1.12
N THR A 176 -7.07 -18.68 0.85
CA THR A 176 -7.84 -19.64 1.65
C THR A 176 -8.52 -20.65 0.71
N LEU A 177 -9.13 -21.68 1.28
CA LEU A 177 -9.71 -22.82 0.55
C LEU A 177 -10.92 -22.46 -0.33
N ASP A 178 -11.64 -21.40 -0.01
CA ASP A 178 -12.89 -20.96 -0.64
C ASP A 178 -12.69 -19.86 -1.69
N GLY A 179 -11.51 -19.81 -2.32
CA GLY A 179 -11.12 -18.78 -3.29
C GLY A 179 -12.24 -18.30 -4.20
#